data_AF-A0A633FUA8-F1
#
_entry.id   AF-A0A633FUA8-F1
#
_cell.length_a   1.000
_cell.length_b   1.000
_cell.length_c   1.000
_cell.angle_alpha   90.00
_cell.angle_beta   90.00
_cell.angle_gamma   90.00
#
_symmetry.space_group_name_H-M   'P 1'
#
loop_
_entity.id
_entity.type
_entity.pdbx_description
1 polymer ?
#
loop_
_entity_poly.entity_id
_entity_poly.type
_entity_poly.pdbx_seq_one_letter_code
_entity_poly.pdbx_strand_id
1 'polypeptide(L)' 'CGHFPTGSWNSRCDIKAGGNPGEYLQTVTYNGGSNGELRLTYKYFGELIKDKFTISGTIKK' A
#
# COMPACT_ATOMS: atom_id res chain seq x y z
N CYS A 1 -3.35 8.73 4.20
CA CYS A 1 -2.95 7.89 3.04
C CYS A 1 -4.18 7.54 2.22
N GLY A 2 -3.99 7.07 0.98
CA GLY A 2 -5.05 6.59 0.11
C GLY A 2 -4.68 5.22 -0.46
N HIS A 3 -5.61 4.29 -0.38
CA HIS A 3 -5.45 2.92 -0.86
C HIS A 3 -6.55 2.64 -1.88
N PHE A 4 -6.17 2.26 -3.08
CA PHE A 4 -7.10 1.99 -4.19
C PHE A 4 -6.83 0.59 -4.74
N PRO A 5 -7.41 -0.45 -4.12
CA PRO A 5 -7.22 -1.83 -4.57
C PRO A 5 -8.14 -2.18 -5.74
N THR A 6 -7.61 -3.01 -6.63
CA THR A 6 -8.33 -3.86 -7.59
C THR A 6 -7.95 -5.31 -7.30
N GLY A 7 -8.92 -6.22 -7.29
CA GLY A 7 -8.71 -7.58 -6.78
C GLY A 7 -8.71 -7.66 -5.24
N SER A 8 -8.25 -8.78 -4.69
CA SER A 8 -8.37 -9.08 -3.25
C SER A 8 -7.12 -8.64 -2.47
N TRP A 9 -7.26 -7.52 -1.75
CA TRP A 9 -6.20 -6.94 -0.92
C TRP A 9 -6.70 -6.66 0.49
N ASN A 10 -5.91 -7.03 1.49
CA ASN A 10 -6.00 -6.45 2.83
C ASN A 10 -4.99 -5.31 2.93
N SER A 11 -5.47 -4.09 2.79
CA SER A 11 -4.64 -2.90 2.86
C SER A 11 -5.40 -1.82 3.63
N ARG A 12 -4.89 -1.48 4.80
CA ARG A 12 -5.47 -0.45 5.67
C ARG A 12 -4.47 0.70 5.79
N CYS A 13 -4.98 1.87 6.11
CA CYS A 13 -4.18 3.06 6.37
C CYS A 13 -3.59 3.04 7.80
N ASP A 14 -2.85 2.00 8.15
CA ASP A 14 -2.32 1.71 9.49
C ASP A 14 -0.78 1.85 9.55
N ILE A 15 -0.26 2.89 8.91
CA ILE A 15 1.18 3.21 8.87
C ILE A 15 1.72 3.38 10.30
N LYS A 16 2.86 2.75 10.60
CA LYS A 16 3.53 2.81 11.89
C LYS A 16 4.91 3.42 11.74
N ALA A 17 5.39 4.11 12.77
CA ALA A 17 6.79 4.52 12.83
C ALA A 17 7.69 3.27 12.89
N GLY A 18 8.82 3.32 12.20
CA GLY A 18 9.87 2.31 12.27
C GLY A 18 10.82 2.54 13.45
N GLY A 19 11.98 1.89 13.41
CA GLY A 19 13.02 2.02 14.43
C GLY A 19 13.93 3.24 14.21
N ASN A 20 13.95 3.80 13.00
CA ASN A 20 14.82 4.90 12.63
C ASN A 20 14.06 6.23 12.45
N PRO A 21 14.72 7.39 12.67
CA PRO A 21 14.13 8.69 12.36
C PRO A 21 13.70 8.80 10.90
N GLY A 22 12.45 9.20 10.67
CA GLY A 22 11.87 9.34 9.32
C GLY A 22 11.39 8.02 8.69
N GLU A 23 11.53 6.88 9.38
CA GLU A 23 11.08 5.59 8.89
C GLU A 23 9.60 5.36 9.18
N TYR A 24 8.87 4.91 8.16
CA TYR A 24 7.47 4.53 8.26
C TYR A 24 7.25 3.20 7.56
N LEU A 25 6.53 2.29 8.24
CA LEU A 25 6.26 0.94 7.79
C LEU A 25 4.75 0.75 7.62
N GLN A 26 4.37 0.08 6.55
CA GLN A 26 3.01 -0.34 6.32
C GLN A 26 2.99 -1.73 5.69
N THR A 27 2.19 -2.61 6.28
CA THR A 27 1.99 -3.95 5.75
C THR A 27 0.71 -3.99 4.94
N VAL A 28 0.81 -4.52 3.73
CA VAL A 28 -0.34 -4.81 2.88
C VAL A 28 -0.24 -6.26 2.43
N THR A 29 -1.38 -6.93 2.35
CA THR A 29 -1.44 -8.35 1.98
C THR A 29 -2.27 -8.53 0.73
N TYR A 30 -1.69 -9.14 -0.29
CA TYR A 30 -2.42 -9.67 -1.43
C TYR A 30 -2.98 -11.05 -1.06
N ASN A 31 -4.30 -11.20 -1.08
CA ASN A 31 -4.95 -12.44 -0.64
C ASN A 31 -5.08 -13.49 -1.78
N GLY A 32 -4.66 -13.17 -3.00
CA GLY A 32 -4.81 -14.06 -4.16
C GLY A 32 -6.23 -14.08 -4.74
N GLY A 33 -6.57 -15.18 -5.42
CA GLY A 33 -7.89 -15.43 -6.02
C GLY A 33 -8.16 -14.77 -7.38
N SER A 34 -7.57 -13.59 -7.65
CA SER A 34 -7.58 -12.93 -8.96
C SER A 34 -6.38 -12.01 -9.10
N ASN A 35 -5.86 -11.81 -10.32
CA ASN A 35 -4.88 -10.75 -10.56
C ASN A 35 -5.45 -9.41 -10.10
N GLY A 36 -4.60 -8.54 -9.57
CA GLY A 36 -5.04 -7.25 -9.07
C GLY A 36 -3.89 -6.29 -8.82
N GLU A 37 -4.22 -5.03 -8.65
CA GLU A 37 -3.27 -3.95 -8.36
C GLU A 37 -3.71 -3.19 -7.13
N LEU A 38 -2.76 -2.81 -6.29
CA LEU A 38 -2.96 -1.89 -5.19
C LEU A 38 -2.20 -0.59 -5.48
N ARG A 39 -2.94 0.49 -5.71
CA ARG A 39 -2.37 1.83 -5.86
C ARG A 39 -2.39 2.58 -4.54
N LEU A 40 -1.26 3.16 -4.16
CA LEU A 40 -1.01 3.79 -2.87
C LEU A 40 -0.62 5.26 -3.05
N THR A 41 -1.14 6.10 -2.16
CA THR A 41 -0.81 7.52 -2.03
C THR A 41 -0.50 7.86 -0.57
N TYR A 42 0.64 8.49 -0.33
CA TYR A 42 1.11 8.90 1.00
C TYR A 42 1.26 10.41 1.10
N LYS A 43 0.71 10.97 2.18
CA LYS A 43 0.85 12.36 2.56
C LYS A 43 1.44 12.45 3.96
N TYR A 44 2.33 13.40 4.19
CA TYR A 44 2.95 13.69 5.48
C TYR A 44 2.63 15.14 5.86
N PHE A 45 1.92 15.36 6.97
CA PHE A 45 1.43 16.69 7.37
C PHE A 45 0.70 17.47 6.27
N GLY A 46 -0.06 16.77 5.42
CA GLY A 46 -0.80 17.36 4.29
C GLY A 46 -0.02 17.41 2.97
N GLU A 47 1.30 17.36 3.03
CA GLU A 47 2.19 17.36 1.86
C GLU A 47 2.23 16.00 1.17
N LEU A 48 2.18 15.99 -0.16
CA LEU A 48 2.22 14.76 -0.97
C LEU A 48 3.66 14.24 -1.06
N ILE A 49 3.92 13.07 -0.45
CA ILE A 49 5.27 12.47 -0.42
C ILE A 49 5.43 11.40 -1.49
N LYS A 50 4.38 10.63 -1.74
CA LYS A 50 4.38 9.58 -2.75
C LYS A 50 2.99 9.46 -3.34
N ASP A 51 2.90 9.39 -4.65
CA ASP A 51 1.65 9.17 -5.35
C ASP A 51 1.83 8.04 -6.38
N LYS A 52 0.72 7.36 -6.69
CA LYS A 52 0.66 6.29 -7.69
C LYS A 52 1.72 5.20 -7.47
N PHE A 53 2.07 4.90 -6.23
CA PHE A 53 2.91 3.74 -5.93
C PHE A 53 2.06 2.49 -6.08
N THR A 54 2.38 1.65 -7.08
CA THR A 54 1.55 0.51 -7.44
C THR A 54 2.26 -0.80 -7.10
N ILE A 55 1.51 -1.71 -6.48
CA ILE A 55 1.93 -3.09 -6.23
C ILE A 55 1.00 -4.00 -7.03
N SER A 56 1.56 -4.88 -7.87
CA SER A 56 0.79 -5.84 -8.65
C SER A 56 0.81 -7.22 -7.97
N GLY A 57 -0.36 -7.79 -7.75
CA GLY A 57 -0.58 -9.15 -7.30
C GLY A 57 -0.94 -10.03 -8.49
N THR A 58 -0.09 -11.00 -8.81
CA THR A 58 -0.29 -11.91 -9.94
C THR A 58 -0.42 -13.33 -9.44
N ILE A 59 -1.47 -14.03 -9.86
CA ILE A 59 -1.61 -15.46 -9.61
C ILE A 59 -0.67 -16.18 -10.56
N LYS A 60 0.22 -17.04 -10.04
CA LYS A 60 0.93 -18.00 -10.87
C LYS A 60 0.00 -19.18 -11.16
N LYS A 61 -0.18 -19.47 -12.44
CA LYS A 61 -0.82 -20.71 -12.92
C LYS A 61 0.10 -21.89 -12.66
#